data_AF-A0A178WJY1-F1
#
_entry.id   AF-A0A178WJY1-F1
#
_cell.length_a   1.000
_cell.length_b   1.000
_cell.length_c   1.000
_cell.angle_alpha   90.00
_cell.angle_beta   90.00
_cell.angle_gamma   90.00
#
_symmetry.space_group_name_H-M   'P 1'
#
loop_
_entity.id
_entity.type
_entity.pdbx_description
1 polymer ?
#
loop_
_entity_poly.entity_id
_entity_poly.type
_entity_poly.pdbx_seq_one_letter_code
_entity_poly.pdbx_strand_id
1 'polypeptide(L)' 'MADGKNVVKGLAARNRNITLILKLIFPASLYFIWRERNQRLHSATSRPTTSIIKEIKMIVRTRLDPLSRAQRSTLLP' A
#
# COMPACT_ATOMS: atom_id res chain seq x y z
N MET A 1 28.52 11.71 6.51
CA MET A 1 27.12 11.86 6.07
C MET A 1 26.78 10.74 5.09
N ALA A 2 26.08 9.69 5.53
CA ALA A 2 25.55 8.67 4.61
C ALA A 2 24.26 9.19 3.99
N ASP A 3 24.22 9.24 2.65
CA ASP A 3 23.08 9.70 1.86
C ASP A 3 21.85 8.81 2.13
N GLY A 4 20.82 9.40 2.74
CA GLY A 4 19.59 8.71 3.15
C GLY A 4 18.82 8.04 2.00
N LYS A 5 19.15 8.34 0.74
CA LYS A 5 18.54 7.68 -0.43
C LYS A 5 19.10 6.29 -0.67
N ASN A 6 20.25 5.93 -0.10
CA ASN A 6 20.88 4.62 -0.29
C ASN A 6 20.30 3.53 0.64
N VAL A 7 19.85 3.91 1.84
CA VAL A 7 19.29 2.99 2.84
C VAL A 7 17.95 2.40 2.35
N VAL A 8 17.08 3.22 1.76
CA VAL A 8 15.79 2.77 1.21
C VAL A 8 15.98 1.85 -0.01
N LYS A 9 17.04 2.04 -0.81
CA LYS A 9 17.39 1.14 -1.91
C LYS A 9 17.91 -0.20 -1.40
N GLY A 10 18.73 -0.21 -0.35
CA GLY A 10 19.33 -1.43 0.23
C GLY A 10 18.31 -2.39 0.85
N LEU A 11 17.27 -1.88 1.53
CA LEU A 11 16.23 -2.72 2.12
C LEU A 11 15.24 -3.26 1.07
N ALA A 12 14.95 -2.45 0.03
CA ALA A 12 14.10 -2.81 -1.10
C ALA A 12 14.76 -3.84 -2.05
N ALA A 13 16.09 -3.86 -2.14
CA ALA A 13 16.82 -4.84 -2.95
C ALA A 13 16.75 -6.27 -2.37
N ARG A 14 16.61 -6.42 -1.05
CA ARG A 14 16.71 -7.74 -0.38
C ARG A 14 15.40 -8.54 -0.41
N ASN A 15 14.24 -7.89 -0.55
CA ASN A 15 12.93 -8.55 -0.50
C ASN A 15 11.97 -8.00 -1.56
N ARG A 16 11.86 -8.69 -2.70
CA ARG A 16 10.95 -8.33 -3.81
C ARG A 16 9.51 -8.10 -3.34
N ASN A 17 9.04 -8.90 -2.38
CA ASN A 17 7.69 -8.79 -1.81
C ASN A 17 7.47 -7.46 -1.06
N ILE A 18 8.45 -7.01 -0.26
CA ILE A 18 8.36 -5.74 0.47
C ILE A 18 8.32 -4.58 -0.52
N THR A 19 9.16 -4.62 -1.55
CA THR A 19 9.20 -3.59 -2.60
C THR A 19 7.87 -3.49 -3.35
N LEU A 20 7.23 -4.63 -3.65
CA LEU A 20 5.90 -4.65 -4.27
C LEU A 20 4.83 -4.06 -3.34
N ILE A 21 4.83 -4.43 -2.05
CA ILE A 21 3.91 -3.89 -1.06
C ILE A 21 4.06 -2.37 -0.95
N LEU A 22 5.30 -1.86 -0.88
CA LEU A 22 5.58 -0.42 -0.82
C LEU A 22 5.11 0.32 -2.08
N LYS A 23 5.34 -0.27 -3.26
CA LYS A 23 4.86 0.26 -4.55
C LYS A 23 3.34 0.31 -4.67
N LEU A 24 2.61 -0.55 -3.95
CA LEU A 24 1.15 -0.54 -3.92
C LEU A 24 0.58 0.40 -2.85
N ILE A 25 1.15 0.38 -1.64
CA ILE A 25 0.60 1.12 -0.50
C ILE A 25 0.80 2.62 -0.63
N PHE A 26 1.92 3.08 -1.21
CA PHE A 26 2.20 4.49 -1.38
C PHE A 26 1.18 5.21 -2.27
N PRO A 27 0.95 4.81 -3.54
CA PRO A 27 -0.03 5.47 -4.40
C PRO A 27 -1.46 5.30 -3.87
N ALA A 28 -1.79 4.16 -3.27
CA ALA A 28 -3.10 3.97 -2.65
C ALA A 28 -3.33 4.97 -1.51
N SER A 29 -2.35 5.11 -0.60
CA SER A 29 -2.47 6.05 0.52
C SER A 29 -2.64 7.49 0.03
N LEU A 30 -1.82 7.92 -0.93
CA LEU A 30 -1.89 9.26 -1.49
C LEU A 30 -3.27 9.54 -2.12
N TYR A 31 -3.78 8.61 -2.92
CA TYR A 31 -5.08 8.75 -3.57
C TYR A 31 -6.23 8.82 -2.55
N PHE A 32 -6.28 7.91 -1.57
CA PHE A 32 -7.38 7.86 -0.61
C PHE A 32 -7.38 9.06 0.33
N ILE A 33 -6.21 9.57 0.73
CA ILE A 33 -6.10 10.80 1.53
C ILE A 33 -6.58 12.01 0.72
N TRP A 34 -6.12 12.14 -0.53
CA TRP A 34 -6.56 13.21 -1.43
C TRP A 34 -8.08 13.16 -1.66
N ARG A 35 -8.63 11.97 -1.94
CA ARG A 35 -10.06 11.76 -2.17
C ARG A 35 -10.88 12.16 -0.94
N GLU A 36 -10.47 11.74 0.25
CA GLU A 36 -11.16 12.11 1.49
C GLU A 36 -11.15 13.62 1.70
N ARG A 37 -10.00 14.29 1.50
CA ARG A 37 -9.90 15.75 1.65
C ARG A 37 -10.85 16.47 0.70
N ASN A 38 -10.90 16.06 -0.56
CA ASN A 38 -11.82 16.66 -1.54
C ASN A 38 -13.27 16.39 -1.18
N GLN A 39 -13.59 15.17 -0.72
CA GLN A 39 -14.94 14.86 -0.28
C GLN A 39 -15.36 15.72 0.92
N ARG A 40 -14.47 15.95 1.90
CA ARG A 40 -14.75 16.87 3.02
C ARG A 40 -15.01 18.28 2.56
N LEU A 41 -14.22 18.77 1.60
CA LEU A 41 -14.35 20.12 1.07
C LEU A 41 -15.69 20.33 0.34
N HIS A 42 -16.17 19.33 -0.40
CA HIS A 42 -17.40 19.45 -1.19
C HIS A 42 -18.67 18.99 -0.46
N SER A 43 -18.56 18.09 0.51
CA SER A 43 -19.71 17.46 1.17
C SER A 43 -19.84 17.83 2.64
N ALA A 44 -18.87 18.54 3.24
CA ALA A 44 -18.79 18.83 4.68
C ALA A 44 -18.85 17.60 5.62
N THR A 45 -18.84 16.39 5.07
CA THR A 45 -18.86 15.13 5.81
C THR A 45 -17.45 14.59 6.00
N SER A 46 -17.12 14.16 7.21
CA SER A 46 -15.83 13.57 7.57
C SER A 46 -15.98 12.08 7.86
N ARG A 47 -15.28 11.23 7.12
CA ARG A 47 -15.19 9.80 7.45
C ARG A 47 -14.16 9.57 8.56
N PRO A 48 -14.34 8.56 9.42
CA PRO A 48 -13.34 8.21 10.41
C PRO A 48 -12.07 7.69 9.73
N THR A 49 -10.90 8.12 10.23
CA THR A 49 -9.58 7.75 9.69
C THR A 49 -9.40 6.23 9.63
N THR A 50 -9.96 5.50 10.59
CA THR A 50 -9.94 4.03 10.64
C THR A 50 -10.60 3.39 9.43
N SER A 51 -11.68 3.97 8.89
CA SER A 51 -12.33 3.49 7.67
C SER A 51 -11.46 3.69 6.45
N ILE A 52 -10.78 4.84 6.33
CA ILE A 52 -9.85 5.13 5.22
C ILE A 52 -8.68 4.14 5.26
N ILE A 53 -8.09 3.91 6.44
CA ILE A 53 -7.02 2.92 6.63
C ILE A 53 -7.50 1.51 6.26
N LYS A 54 -8.74 1.15 6.64
CA LYS A 54 -9.34 -0.15 6.29
C LYS A 54 -9.50 -0.30 4.78
N GLU A 55 -9.93 0.75 4.08
CA GLU A 55 -10.08 0.80 2.62
C GLU A 55 -8.72 0.61 1.93
N ILE A 56 -7.69 1.35 2.35
CA ILE A 56 -6.32 1.22 1.83
C ILE A 56 -5.78 -0.20 2.07
N LYS A 57 -5.99 -0.74 3.28
CA LYS A 57 -5.57 -2.11 3.60
C LYS A 57 -6.29 -3.16 2.74
N MET A 58 -7.58 -2.95 2.45
CA MET A 58 -8.37 -3.84 1.61
C MET A 58 -7.85 -3.81 0.16
N ILE A 59 -7.69 -2.62 -0.44
CA ILE A 59 -7.25 -2.51 -1.84
C ILE A 59 -5.86 -3.14 -2.03
N VAL A 60 -4.94 -2.92 -1.09
CA VAL A 60 -3.58 -3.50 -1.16
C VAL A 60 -3.64 -5.03 -1.06
N ARG A 61 -4.45 -5.59 -0.14
CA ARG A 61 -4.62 -7.05 -0.01
C ARG A 61 -5.24 -7.66 -1.26
N THR A 62 -6.28 -7.04 -1.82
CA THR A 62 -6.92 -7.52 -3.05
C THR A 62 -5.94 -7.57 -4.21
N ARG A 63 -5.02 -6.60 -4.32
CA ARG A 63 -3.98 -6.60 -5.36
C ARG A 63 -2.88 -7.64 -5.12
N LEU A 64 -2.62 -8.02 -3.87
CA LEU A 64 -1.62 -9.03 -3.49
C LEU A 64 -2.17 -10.46 -3.46
N ASP A 65 -3.49 -10.66 -3.42
CA ASP A 65 -4.13 -11.97 -3.32
C ASP A 65 -3.73 -12.93 -4.46
N PRO A 66 -3.73 -12.53 -5.75
CA PRO A 66 -3.31 -13.44 -6.84
C PRO A 66 -1.86 -13.91 -6.70
N LEU A 67 -0.95 -13.02 -6.28
CA LEU A 67 0.46 -13.35 -6.06
C LEU A 67 0.62 -14.31 -4.87
N SER A 68 -0.16 -14.09 -3.81
CA SER A 68 -0.15 -14.95 -2.62
C SER A 68 -0.68 -16.36 -2.93
N ARG A 69 -1.69 -16.48 -3.81
CA ARG A 69 -2.21 -17.77 -4.29
C ARG A 69 -1.20 -18.50 -5.18
N ALA A 70 -0.58 -17.79 -6.13
CA ALA A 70 0.44 -18.36 -7.01
C ALA A 70 1.66 -18.88 -6.22
N GLN A 71 2.11 -18.14 -5.21
CA GLN A 71 3.18 -18.59 -4.33
C GLN A 71 2.79 -19.84 -3.52
N ARG A 72 1.52 -19.96 -3.11
CA ARG A 72 1.03 -21.12 -2.37
C ARG A 72 0.94 -22.36 -3.26
N SER A 73 0.50 -22.22 -4.50
CA SER A 73 0.47 -23.34 -5.47
C SER A 73 1.87 -23.84 -5.83
N THR A 74 2.90 -22.99 -5.81
CA THR A 74 4.28 -23.44 -6.05
C THR A 74 4.92 -24.15 -4.84
N LEU A 75 4.35 -23.98 -3.65
CA LEU A 75 4.90 -24.54 -2.40
C LEU A 75 4.23 -25.86 -1.98
N LEU A 76 3.21 -26.32 -2.71
CA LEU A 76 2.58 -27.63 -2.55
C LEU A 76 2.83 -28.42 -3.84
N PRO A 77 3.56 -29.55 -3.79
CA PRO A 77 3.75 -30.44 -4.94
C PRO A 77 2.45 -31.17 -5.32
#